data_AF-A0A5D2IAI8-F1
#
_entry.id   AF-A0A5D2IAI8-F1
#
_cell.length_a   1.000
_cell.length_b   1.000
_cell.length_c   1.000
_cell.angle_alpha   90.00
_cell.angle_beta   90.00
_cell.angle_gamma   90.00
#
_symmetry.space_group_name_H-M   'P 1'
#
loop_
_entity.id
_entity.type
_entity.pdbx_description
1 polymer ?
#
loop_
_entity_poly.entity_id
_entity_poly.type
_entity_poly.pdbx_seq_one_letter_code
_entity_poly.pdbx_strand_id
1 'polypeptide(L)'
;MEISVEKIEGSTDVKYFYDVHVGNHRILTVVTYCEITAGKWLKQAKKANNSKSLPKTLVVGFSVERQNDYYSRYGLLEFPYELLHICIGSHCLLYRLNDPDLYKPPKFLAHFLSDPEVIVVGMGIKEKSSHLEKDFQVKIKNAVDLNELAVKGMKRDELDLGRYDLDRLAKAVLGKHMDVLRPGRKIEWFKRKRPYYHSPELNDEKVMFTTADAYLCYRIGSQLFDMIHGKASSAIAAAAAVAAAAKSRKNKKMKKGKKNKKAAAFIGSLWVLWKKEAASRCDEESVYESLLEARPDADGFIRATPRAHVGSNQLWTSCWIRVHPGWLVLTRFVSFAVMAGFLVWDIVEWDASIFVYYTEWTFVLVMVYFALGTAISAYGCWVCFTTPLPENSLRDEFVKTDVEEGRIANSVTYQAKNVWCKIKLQSHYAQEEFQRRAGFWGYLMQIIYQTCGGAVILTDIVFWLVIVPFLSNSHLGLNMLMGCMHTVNAVFLIVDTLFNSLPFPWFRLAYFVQWSCLYAIFQWVLHACGFTWWPYPFLELNTPWAPLWYFSMAVVHIPCYGTYALIVKAKNSILPRLFPHDFVRSY
;
A
#
# COMPACT_ATOMS: atom_id res chain seq x y z
N MET A 1 -18.36 -18.48 2.93
CA MET A 1 -17.39 -17.37 3.06
C MET A 1 -17.59 -16.74 4.42
N GLU A 2 -16.50 -16.54 5.17
CA GLU A 2 -16.56 -15.83 6.44
C GLU A 2 -16.69 -14.33 6.17
N ILE A 3 -17.56 -13.66 6.91
CA ILE A 3 -17.69 -12.21 6.89
C ILE A 3 -17.41 -11.72 8.30
N SER A 4 -16.52 -10.76 8.43
CA SER A 4 -16.22 -10.11 9.70
C SER A 4 -16.45 -8.60 9.60
N VAL A 5 -16.67 -7.99 10.75
CA VAL A 5 -16.87 -6.55 10.88
C VAL A 5 -16.06 -6.04 12.06
N GLU A 6 -15.27 -5.00 11.80
CA GLU A 6 -14.45 -4.33 12.80
C GLU A 6 -14.82 -2.85 12.80
N LYS A 7 -15.10 -2.31 13.98
CA LYS A 7 -15.41 -0.90 14.16
C LYS A 7 -14.11 -0.11 14.31
N ILE A 8 -13.95 0.95 13.52
CA ILE A 8 -12.72 1.76 13.49
C ILE A 8 -12.82 2.92 14.52
N GLU A 9 -11.72 3.19 15.22
CA GLU A 9 -11.57 4.36 16.09
C GLU A 9 -11.69 5.69 15.30
N GLY A 10 -12.37 6.69 15.88
CA GLY A 10 -12.75 7.94 15.20
C GLY A 10 -14.24 8.03 14.81
N SER A 11 -15.05 7.08 15.28
CA SER A 11 -16.51 7.16 15.24
C SER A 11 -17.02 8.28 16.15
N THR A 12 -18.00 9.04 15.67
CA THR A 12 -18.70 10.11 16.41
C THR A 12 -20.19 9.78 16.43
N ASP A 13 -20.98 10.45 17.27
CA ASP A 13 -22.43 10.24 17.35
C ASP A 13 -23.17 10.43 16.01
N VAL A 14 -22.52 11.06 15.02
CA VAL A 14 -23.07 11.42 13.71
C VAL A 14 -22.55 10.54 12.57
N LYS A 15 -21.42 9.85 12.77
CA LYS A 15 -20.78 8.98 11.75
C LYS A 15 -19.98 7.86 12.39
N TYR A 16 -20.18 6.63 11.92
CA TYR A 16 -19.46 5.45 12.37
C TYR A 16 -18.70 4.84 11.19
N PHE A 17 -17.49 4.35 11.47
CA PHE A 17 -16.61 3.75 10.47
C PHE A 17 -16.42 2.27 10.78
N TYR A 18 -16.54 1.42 9.77
CA TYR A 18 -16.37 -0.02 9.90
C TYR A 18 -15.49 -0.54 8.76
N ASP A 19 -14.65 -1.50 9.07
CA ASP A 19 -14.03 -2.38 8.10
C ASP A 19 -14.83 -3.68 8.06
N VAL A 20 -15.48 -3.95 6.93
CA VAL A 20 -16.21 -5.20 6.71
C VAL A 20 -15.39 -6.04 5.74
N HIS A 21 -15.00 -7.24 6.16
CA HIS A 21 -14.29 -8.19 5.32
C HIS A 21 -15.30 -9.17 4.72
N VAL A 22 -15.43 -9.16 3.40
CA VAL A 22 -16.31 -10.05 2.63
C VAL A 22 -15.37 -10.99 1.87
N GLY A 23 -15.00 -12.10 2.53
CA GLY A 23 -13.91 -12.97 2.08
C GLY A 23 -12.58 -12.23 2.20
N ASN A 24 -11.79 -12.22 1.12
CA ASN A 24 -10.50 -11.51 1.08
C ASN A 24 -10.62 -10.03 0.70
N HIS A 25 -11.84 -9.53 0.55
CA HIS A 25 -12.07 -8.14 0.20
C HIS A 25 -12.42 -7.33 1.44
N ARG A 26 -11.62 -6.30 1.72
CA ARG A 26 -11.93 -5.28 2.73
C ARG A 26 -12.79 -4.18 2.13
N ILE A 27 -13.96 -3.94 2.71
CA ILE A 27 -14.89 -2.88 2.34
C ILE A 27 -14.90 -1.85 3.47
N LEU A 28 -14.52 -0.61 3.16
CA LEU A 28 -14.61 0.50 4.10
C LEU A 28 -16.04 1.03 4.12
N THR A 29 -16.75 0.79 5.22
CA THR A 29 -18.16 1.16 5.40
C THR A 29 -18.30 2.38 6.30
N VAL A 30 -19.04 3.38 5.82
CA VAL A 30 -19.42 4.58 6.57
C VAL A 30 -20.91 4.51 6.88
N VAL A 31 -21.27 4.57 8.15
CA VAL A 31 -22.68 4.66 8.60
C VAL A 31 -22.95 6.07 9.07
N THR A 32 -23.94 6.74 8.50
CA THR A 32 -24.30 8.12 8.91
C THR A 32 -25.77 8.43 8.62
N TYR A 33 -26.32 9.36 9.40
CA TYR A 33 -27.62 10.01 9.14
C TYR A 33 -27.44 11.48 8.75
N CYS A 34 -26.20 11.95 8.59
CA CYS A 34 -25.88 13.34 8.26
C CYS A 34 -25.74 13.55 6.76
N GLU A 35 -26.62 14.37 6.19
CA GLU A 35 -26.64 14.72 4.76
C GLU A 35 -25.30 15.32 4.28
N ILE A 36 -24.63 16.13 5.13
CA ILE A 36 -23.35 16.75 4.79
C ILE A 36 -22.26 15.69 4.63
N THR A 37 -22.23 14.71 5.53
CA THR A 37 -21.26 13.60 5.48
C THR A 37 -21.52 12.71 4.28
N ALA A 38 -22.77 12.29 4.07
CA ALA A 38 -23.17 11.47 2.94
C ALA A 38 -22.91 12.16 1.59
N GLY A 39 -23.26 13.45 1.49
CA GLY A 39 -23.00 14.26 0.28
C GLY A 39 -21.52 14.45 -0.02
N LYS A 40 -20.67 14.65 1.01
CA LYS A 40 -19.20 14.70 0.83
C LYS A 40 -18.64 13.36 0.35
N TRP A 41 -19.11 12.26 0.94
CA TRP A 41 -18.69 10.91 0.57
C TRP A 41 -19.00 10.62 -0.91
N LEU A 42 -20.23 10.90 -1.38
CA LEU A 42 -20.62 10.67 -2.79
C LEU A 42 -19.82 11.53 -3.77
N LYS A 43 -19.56 12.80 -3.43
CA LYS A 43 -18.70 13.69 -4.25
C LYS A 43 -17.28 13.15 -4.37
N GLN A 44 -16.70 12.66 -3.28
CA GLN A 44 -15.36 12.08 -3.27
C GLN A 44 -15.30 10.78 -4.08
N ALA A 45 -16.29 9.89 -3.92
CA ALA A 45 -16.39 8.66 -4.69
C ALA A 45 -16.47 8.93 -6.20
N LYS A 46 -17.30 9.91 -6.62
CA LYS A 46 -17.39 10.31 -8.03
C LYS A 46 -16.07 10.90 -8.55
N LYS A 47 -15.40 11.76 -7.76
CA LYS A 47 -14.11 12.36 -8.14
C LYS A 47 -13.01 11.32 -8.32
N ALA A 48 -12.94 10.32 -7.44
CA ALA A 48 -11.97 9.24 -7.52
C ALA A 48 -12.13 8.41 -8.82
N ASN A 49 -13.37 8.21 -9.28
CA ASN A 49 -13.64 7.48 -10.51
C ASN A 49 -13.23 8.26 -11.79
N ASN A 50 -13.41 9.57 -11.80
CA ASN A 50 -13.09 10.43 -12.96
C ASN A 50 -11.58 10.54 -13.30
N SER A 51 -10.70 9.99 -12.46
CA SER A 51 -9.25 10.06 -12.66
C SER A 51 -8.67 9.00 -13.62
N LYS A 52 -9.48 8.05 -14.13
CA LYS A 52 -9.05 6.99 -15.05
C LYS A 52 -9.54 7.26 -16.48
N SER A 53 -8.69 7.07 -17.50
CA SER A 53 -8.89 7.62 -18.86
C SER A 53 -9.83 6.81 -19.80
N LEU A 54 -10.89 6.16 -19.30
CA LEU A 54 -11.90 5.41 -20.07
C LEU A 54 -13.12 5.06 -19.19
N PRO A 55 -14.29 4.76 -19.81
CA PRO A 55 -15.39 5.69 -20.09
C PRO A 55 -16.00 6.31 -18.81
N LYS A 56 -16.69 7.45 -18.93
CA LYS A 56 -17.23 8.27 -17.82
C LYS A 56 -18.32 7.60 -16.96
N THR A 57 -18.55 6.30 -17.10
CA THR A 57 -19.68 5.61 -16.47
C THR A 57 -19.27 5.04 -15.11
N LEU A 58 -20.05 5.36 -14.07
CA LEU A 58 -19.84 4.89 -12.71
C LEU A 58 -20.90 3.83 -12.36
N VAL A 59 -20.48 2.58 -12.18
CA VAL A 59 -21.36 1.51 -11.70
C VAL A 59 -21.42 1.55 -10.17
N VAL A 60 -22.64 1.54 -9.63
CA VAL A 60 -22.91 1.69 -8.20
C VAL A 60 -23.80 0.56 -7.71
N GLY A 61 -23.33 -0.24 -6.77
CA GLY A 61 -24.15 -1.22 -6.06
C GLY A 61 -25.12 -0.52 -5.13
N PHE A 62 -26.40 -0.92 -5.18
CA PHE A 62 -27.46 -0.26 -4.45
C PHE A 62 -28.42 -1.25 -3.80
N SER A 63 -28.79 -0.96 -2.57
CA SER A 63 -29.90 -1.61 -1.89
C SER A 63 -30.57 -0.66 -0.90
N VAL A 64 -31.82 -0.94 -0.56
CA VAL A 64 -32.60 -0.21 0.44
C VAL A 64 -33.41 -1.20 1.26
N GLU A 65 -33.61 -0.88 2.53
CA GLU A 65 -34.31 -1.74 3.48
C GLU A 65 -35.25 -0.94 4.41
N ARG A 66 -36.27 -1.64 4.90
CA ARG A 66 -37.21 -1.20 5.93
C ARG A 66 -36.91 -1.97 7.22
N GLN A 67 -37.08 -1.35 8.38
CA GLN A 67 -36.86 -2.03 9.66
C GLN A 67 -37.94 -3.10 9.91
N ASN A 68 -39.20 -2.75 9.65
CA ASN A 68 -40.34 -3.62 9.86
C ASN A 68 -41.28 -3.61 8.66
N ASP A 69 -41.79 -4.80 8.33
CA ASP A 69 -42.91 -4.98 7.42
C ASP A 69 -44.19 -4.97 8.25
N TYR A 70 -45.02 -3.96 8.03
CA TYR A 70 -46.28 -3.82 8.75
C TYR A 70 -47.42 -4.35 7.88
N TYR A 71 -48.19 -5.29 8.42
CA TYR A 71 -49.35 -5.85 7.74
C TYR A 71 -50.64 -5.28 8.33
N SER A 72 -51.50 -4.77 7.47
CA SER A 72 -52.89 -4.47 7.80
C SER A 72 -53.81 -5.65 7.41
N ARG A 73 -55.08 -5.57 7.79
CA ARG A 73 -56.13 -6.52 7.35
C ARG A 73 -56.28 -6.56 5.81
N TYR A 74 -55.81 -5.52 5.12
CA TYR A 74 -55.90 -5.37 3.66
C TYR A 74 -54.58 -5.70 2.93
N GLY A 75 -53.53 -6.13 3.64
CA GLY A 75 -52.21 -6.45 3.08
C GLY A 75 -51.07 -5.63 3.67
N LEU A 76 -49.89 -5.75 3.06
CA LEU A 76 -48.67 -5.05 3.47
C LEU A 76 -48.85 -3.53 3.32
N LEU A 77 -48.61 -2.79 4.40
CA LEU A 77 -48.62 -1.33 4.41
C LEU A 77 -47.30 -0.83 3.78
N GLU A 78 -47.42 0.06 2.80
CA GLU A 78 -46.28 0.72 2.17
C GLU A 78 -45.68 1.77 3.11
N PHE A 79 -44.59 1.41 3.79
CA PHE A 79 -43.79 2.36 4.57
C PHE A 79 -42.56 2.83 3.78
N PRO A 80 -42.05 4.05 4.04
CA PRO A 80 -40.85 4.54 3.41
C PRO A 80 -39.61 3.72 3.82
N TYR A 81 -38.60 3.67 2.95
CA TYR A 81 -37.32 3.04 3.27
C TYR A 81 -36.56 3.83 4.35
N GLU A 82 -35.87 3.12 5.24
CA GLU A 82 -35.18 3.75 6.39
C GLU A 82 -33.66 3.65 6.30
N LEU A 83 -33.14 2.65 5.57
CA LEU A 83 -31.70 2.45 5.40
C LEU A 83 -31.37 2.23 3.93
N LEU A 84 -30.43 3.02 3.44
CA LEU A 84 -29.98 3.04 2.05
C LEU A 84 -28.50 2.69 1.98
N HIS A 85 -28.15 1.81 1.06
CA HIS A 85 -26.80 1.25 0.93
C HIS A 85 -26.27 1.54 -0.45
N ILE A 86 -25.13 2.24 -0.50
CA ILE A 86 -24.43 2.57 -1.75
C ILE A 86 -23.02 2.00 -1.67
N CYS A 87 -22.67 1.09 -2.57
CA CYS A 87 -21.33 0.55 -2.70
C CYS A 87 -20.68 0.99 -4.02
N ILE A 88 -19.47 1.52 -3.92
CA ILE A 88 -18.65 1.97 -5.04
C ILE A 88 -17.23 1.42 -4.83
N GLY A 89 -16.87 0.39 -5.60
CA GLY A 89 -15.58 -0.27 -5.41
C GLY A 89 -15.50 -0.96 -4.04
N SER A 90 -14.47 -0.61 -3.28
CA SER A 90 -14.21 -1.10 -1.91
C SER A 90 -14.73 -0.13 -0.83
N HIS A 91 -15.66 0.76 -1.18
CA HIS A 91 -16.25 1.73 -0.25
C HIS A 91 -17.77 1.58 -0.23
N CYS A 92 -18.34 1.52 0.97
CA CYS A 92 -19.78 1.44 1.17
C CYS A 92 -20.27 2.58 2.07
N LEU A 93 -21.43 3.13 1.74
CA LEU A 93 -22.14 4.13 2.52
C LEU A 93 -23.48 3.54 2.95
N LEU A 94 -23.69 3.43 4.26
CA LEU A 94 -25.00 3.14 4.85
C LEU A 94 -25.58 4.44 5.36
N TYR A 95 -26.61 4.92 4.67
CA TYR A 95 -27.28 6.17 4.96
C TYR A 95 -28.65 5.91 5.56
N ARG A 96 -28.90 6.41 6.76
CA ARG A 96 -30.26 6.39 7.34
C ARG A 96 -31.07 7.52 6.73
N LEU A 97 -32.18 7.16 6.11
CA LEU A 97 -33.15 8.11 5.56
C LEU A 97 -33.96 8.71 6.72
N ASN A 98 -34.20 10.01 6.65
CA ASN A 98 -35.10 10.68 7.58
C ASN A 98 -36.54 10.45 7.15
N ASP A 99 -37.48 10.57 8.08
CA ASP A 99 -38.91 10.46 7.77
C ASP A 99 -39.33 11.49 6.70
N PRO A 100 -39.88 11.05 5.55
CA PRO A 100 -40.25 11.95 4.45
C PRO A 100 -41.40 12.89 4.79
N ASP A 101 -42.25 12.56 5.78
CA ASP A 101 -43.36 13.42 6.20
C ASP A 101 -42.87 14.59 7.08
N LEU A 102 -41.72 14.40 7.76
CA LEU A 102 -41.15 15.37 8.69
C LEU A 102 -39.99 16.18 8.10
N TYR A 103 -39.26 15.63 7.13
CA TYR A 103 -38.02 16.21 6.61
C TYR A 103 -38.04 16.39 5.10
N LYS A 104 -37.23 17.34 4.61
CA LYS A 104 -37.12 17.60 3.17
C LYS A 104 -36.38 16.45 2.46
N PRO A 105 -36.70 16.20 1.18
CA PRO A 105 -35.95 15.29 0.32
C PRO A 105 -34.43 15.49 0.36
N PRO A 106 -33.62 14.42 0.44
CA PRO A 106 -32.17 14.51 0.45
C PRO A 106 -31.64 14.93 -0.93
N LYS A 107 -31.51 16.25 -1.16
CA LYS A 107 -31.11 16.83 -2.46
C LYS A 107 -29.79 16.28 -3.01
N PHE A 108 -28.84 15.98 -2.12
CA PHE A 108 -27.55 15.43 -2.51
C PHE A 108 -27.69 14.05 -3.17
N LEU A 109 -28.66 13.25 -2.71
CA LEU A 109 -28.94 11.90 -3.19
C LEU A 109 -29.67 11.97 -4.54
N ALA A 110 -30.69 12.84 -4.64
CA ALA A 110 -31.39 13.10 -5.91
C ALA A 110 -30.40 13.55 -7.00
N HIS A 111 -29.51 14.50 -6.70
CA HIS A 111 -28.49 14.96 -7.64
C HIS A 111 -27.55 13.83 -8.08
N PHE A 112 -27.13 12.96 -7.16
CA PHE A 112 -26.21 11.86 -7.50
C PHE A 112 -26.90 10.77 -8.35
N LEU A 113 -28.12 10.36 -8.01
CA LEU A 113 -28.83 9.26 -8.67
C LEU A 113 -29.52 9.66 -9.98
N SER A 114 -29.78 10.97 -10.18
CA SER A 114 -30.27 11.51 -11.44
C SER A 114 -29.17 11.75 -12.48
N ASP A 115 -27.92 11.53 -12.12
CA ASP A 115 -26.78 11.74 -13.01
C ASP A 115 -26.73 10.65 -14.11
N PRO A 116 -26.72 11.01 -15.40
CA PRO A 116 -26.71 10.04 -16.49
C PRO A 116 -25.41 9.22 -16.57
N GLU A 117 -24.33 9.66 -15.92
CA GLU A 117 -23.08 8.92 -15.86
C GLU A 117 -23.09 7.82 -14.78
N VAL A 118 -24.05 7.87 -13.86
CA VAL A 118 -24.18 6.91 -12.77
C VAL A 118 -25.14 5.81 -13.19
N ILE A 119 -24.69 4.56 -13.14
CA ILE A 119 -25.52 3.36 -13.36
C ILE A 119 -25.70 2.67 -12.02
N VAL A 120 -26.95 2.52 -11.61
CA VAL A 120 -27.31 2.00 -10.29
C VAL A 120 -27.80 0.57 -10.47
N VAL A 121 -27.07 -0.38 -9.89
CA VAL A 121 -27.32 -1.81 -10.01
C VAL A 121 -27.78 -2.39 -8.67
N GLY A 122 -28.85 -3.18 -8.69
CA GLY A 122 -29.37 -3.83 -7.48
C GLY A 122 -30.49 -4.81 -7.78
N MET A 123 -30.79 -5.67 -6.81
CA MET A 123 -31.91 -6.62 -6.88
C MET A 123 -33.25 -5.89 -6.69
N GLY A 124 -34.19 -6.10 -7.62
CA GLY A 124 -35.53 -5.50 -7.56
C GLY A 124 -35.50 -3.97 -7.65
N ILE A 125 -34.50 -3.41 -8.32
CA ILE A 125 -34.21 -1.97 -8.25
C ILE A 125 -35.32 -1.10 -8.86
N LYS A 126 -36.10 -1.64 -9.81
CA LYS A 126 -37.20 -0.91 -10.47
C LYS A 126 -38.31 -0.55 -9.49
N GLU A 127 -38.75 -1.52 -8.70
CA GLU A 127 -39.77 -1.32 -7.67
C GLU A 127 -39.25 -0.38 -6.57
N LYS A 128 -38.01 -0.61 -6.11
CA LYS A 128 -37.33 0.25 -5.12
C LYS A 128 -37.21 1.70 -5.62
N SER A 129 -36.90 1.91 -6.89
CA SER A 129 -36.80 3.24 -7.50
C SER A 129 -38.16 3.95 -7.55
N SER A 130 -39.25 3.23 -7.83
CA SER A 130 -40.59 3.83 -7.85
C SER A 130 -41.00 4.34 -6.47
N HIS A 131 -40.71 3.57 -5.42
CA HIS A 131 -40.98 3.97 -4.04
C HIS A 131 -40.08 5.13 -3.60
N LEU A 132 -38.80 5.14 -3.96
CA LEU A 132 -37.91 6.28 -3.66
C LEU A 132 -38.34 7.58 -4.36
N GLU A 133 -38.86 7.49 -5.59
CA GLU A 133 -39.39 8.65 -6.30
C GLU A 133 -40.69 9.16 -5.65
N LYS A 134 -41.57 8.24 -5.21
CA LYS A 134 -42.83 8.56 -4.51
C LYS A 134 -42.58 9.21 -3.14
N ASP A 135 -41.80 8.55 -2.29
CA ASP A 135 -41.68 8.91 -0.88
C ASP A 135 -40.62 10.00 -0.65
N PHE A 136 -39.51 9.94 -1.38
CA PHE A 136 -38.36 10.82 -1.15
C PHE A 136 -38.10 11.80 -2.30
N GLN A 137 -38.88 11.78 -3.38
CA GLN A 137 -38.61 12.57 -4.59
C GLN A 137 -37.21 12.32 -5.16
N VAL A 138 -36.67 11.11 -4.96
CA VAL A 138 -35.35 10.69 -5.41
C VAL A 138 -35.50 9.79 -6.63
N LYS A 139 -35.27 10.35 -7.82
CA LYS A 139 -35.31 9.62 -9.08
C LYS A 139 -33.96 8.98 -9.40
N ILE A 140 -33.96 7.68 -9.68
CA ILE A 140 -32.80 6.94 -10.18
C ILE A 140 -32.88 6.90 -11.71
N LYS A 141 -32.03 7.67 -12.39
CA LYS A 141 -32.12 7.83 -13.84
C LYS A 141 -31.75 6.55 -14.61
N ASN A 142 -30.71 5.85 -14.16
CA ASN A 142 -30.22 4.61 -14.79
C ASN A 142 -30.29 3.45 -13.80
N ALA A 143 -31.50 3.04 -13.41
CA ALA A 143 -31.71 1.86 -12.58
C ALA A 143 -31.64 0.58 -13.44
N VAL A 144 -30.76 -0.34 -13.08
CA VAL A 144 -30.53 -1.59 -13.81
C VAL A 144 -30.64 -2.78 -12.87
N ASP A 145 -31.61 -3.65 -13.14
CA ASP A 145 -31.82 -4.84 -12.35
C ASP A 145 -30.75 -5.91 -12.62
N LEU A 146 -30.24 -6.54 -11.56
CA LEU A 146 -29.16 -7.52 -11.68
C LEU A 146 -29.59 -8.79 -12.41
N ASN A 147 -30.84 -9.25 -12.24
CA ASN A 147 -31.34 -10.44 -12.91
C ASN A 147 -31.46 -10.18 -14.41
N GLU A 148 -31.98 -9.00 -14.79
CA GLU A 148 -32.02 -8.57 -16.19
C GLU A 148 -30.63 -8.43 -16.80
N LEU A 149 -29.67 -7.90 -16.03
CA LEU A 149 -28.29 -7.77 -16.47
C LEU A 149 -27.62 -9.14 -16.61
N ALA A 150 -27.93 -10.10 -15.75
CA ALA A 150 -27.37 -11.44 -15.77
C ALA A 150 -27.88 -12.25 -16.97
N VAL A 151 -29.18 -12.20 -17.25
CA VAL A 151 -29.79 -12.82 -18.44
C VAL A 151 -29.12 -12.26 -19.71
N LYS A 152 -28.92 -10.94 -19.79
CA LYS A 152 -28.27 -10.30 -20.95
C LYS A 152 -26.78 -10.62 -21.07
N GLY A 153 -26.05 -10.65 -19.95
CA GLY A 153 -24.60 -10.76 -19.92
C GLY A 153 -24.08 -12.19 -20.03
N MET A 154 -24.70 -13.13 -19.33
CA MET A 154 -24.23 -14.53 -19.28
C MET A 154 -24.70 -15.36 -20.47
N LYS A 155 -25.89 -15.07 -21.02
CA LYS A 155 -26.49 -15.82 -22.15
C LYS A 155 -26.54 -17.35 -21.91
N ARG A 156 -26.93 -17.74 -20.69
CA ARG A 156 -27.07 -19.15 -20.29
C ARG A 156 -28.55 -19.47 -20.11
N ASP A 157 -29.21 -19.81 -21.22
CA ASP A 157 -30.66 -20.06 -21.25
C ASP A 157 -31.05 -21.31 -20.42
N GLU A 158 -30.09 -22.18 -20.12
CA GLU A 158 -30.27 -23.33 -19.21
C GLU A 158 -30.46 -22.94 -17.73
N LEU A 159 -30.12 -21.71 -17.32
CA LEU A 159 -30.22 -21.23 -15.95
C LEU A 159 -31.36 -20.20 -15.84
N ASP A 160 -32.19 -20.34 -14.82
CA ASP A 160 -33.26 -19.37 -14.52
C ASP A 160 -32.72 -18.13 -13.80
N LEU A 161 -31.75 -17.45 -14.43
CA LEU A 161 -31.08 -16.25 -13.89
C LEU A 161 -32.08 -15.13 -13.56
N GLY A 162 -33.25 -15.12 -14.23
CA GLY A 162 -34.34 -14.18 -13.99
C GLY A 162 -34.93 -14.27 -12.58
N ARG A 163 -34.82 -15.43 -11.91
CA ARG A 163 -35.43 -15.67 -10.58
C ARG A 163 -34.43 -15.94 -9.47
N TYR A 164 -33.13 -15.76 -9.73
CA TYR A 164 -32.12 -16.00 -8.71
C TYR A 164 -32.20 -14.91 -7.64
N ASP A 165 -32.02 -15.32 -6.38
CA ASP A 165 -31.73 -14.40 -5.29
C ASP A 165 -30.28 -13.89 -5.42
N LEU A 166 -29.92 -12.91 -4.58
CA LEU A 166 -28.60 -12.27 -4.64
C LEU A 166 -27.46 -13.29 -4.45
N ASP A 167 -27.62 -14.26 -3.55
CA ASP A 167 -26.57 -15.22 -3.21
C ASP A 167 -26.39 -16.28 -4.31
N ARG A 168 -27.48 -16.77 -4.90
CA ARG A 168 -27.47 -17.63 -6.09
C ARG A 168 -26.86 -16.91 -7.28
N LEU A 169 -27.19 -15.63 -7.46
CA LEU A 169 -26.63 -14.83 -8.53
C LEU A 169 -25.14 -14.55 -8.32
N ALA A 170 -24.72 -14.27 -7.09
CA ALA A 170 -23.31 -14.14 -6.72
C ALA A 170 -22.54 -15.43 -7.05
N LYS A 171 -23.07 -16.60 -6.69
CA LYS A 171 -22.48 -17.90 -7.01
C LYS A 171 -22.36 -18.13 -8.52
N ALA A 172 -23.39 -17.76 -9.28
CA ALA A 172 -23.44 -17.96 -10.73
C ALA A 172 -22.46 -17.04 -11.48
N VAL A 173 -22.34 -15.78 -11.05
CA VAL A 173 -21.54 -14.75 -11.75
C VAL A 173 -20.10 -14.69 -11.24
N LEU A 174 -19.91 -14.66 -9.92
CA LEU A 174 -18.60 -14.49 -9.28
C LEU A 174 -17.91 -15.84 -8.98
N GLY A 175 -18.68 -16.92 -8.86
CA GLY A 175 -18.19 -18.27 -8.57
C GLY A 175 -18.52 -18.77 -7.15
N LYS A 176 -18.27 -20.06 -6.90
CA LYS A 176 -18.68 -20.77 -5.67
C LYS A 176 -18.11 -20.20 -4.36
N HIS A 177 -16.97 -19.49 -4.42
CA HIS A 177 -16.31 -18.94 -3.23
C HIS A 177 -17.08 -17.78 -2.59
N MET A 178 -18.03 -17.15 -3.30
CA MET A 178 -18.82 -16.00 -2.83
C MET A 178 -20.11 -16.37 -2.08
N ASP A 179 -20.19 -17.58 -1.50
CA ASP A 179 -21.34 -18.00 -0.69
C ASP A 179 -21.35 -17.33 0.68
N VAL A 180 -22.24 -16.35 0.88
CA VAL A 180 -22.39 -15.65 2.16
C VAL A 180 -23.23 -16.47 3.13
N LEU A 181 -22.63 -16.87 4.25
CA LEU A 181 -23.35 -17.60 5.30
C LEU A 181 -24.15 -16.62 6.15
N ARG A 182 -25.47 -16.58 5.93
CA ARG A 182 -26.39 -15.70 6.67
C ARG A 182 -27.03 -16.42 7.85
N PRO A 183 -27.27 -15.72 8.97
CA PRO A 183 -28.07 -16.28 10.06
C PRO A 183 -29.51 -16.52 9.58
N GLY A 184 -30.10 -17.66 9.94
CA GLY A 184 -31.51 -17.96 9.62
C GLY A 184 -32.53 -17.15 10.43
N ARG A 185 -32.07 -16.26 11.33
CA ARG A 185 -32.90 -15.35 12.12
C ARG A 185 -32.92 -13.95 11.50
N LYS A 186 -34.00 -13.20 11.72
CA LYS A 186 -34.05 -11.77 11.38
C LYS A 186 -32.99 -11.02 12.19
N ILE A 187 -32.17 -10.22 11.52
CA ILE A 187 -31.11 -9.44 12.16
C ILE A 187 -31.71 -8.13 12.70
N GLU A 188 -31.55 -7.89 14.01
CA GLU A 188 -31.98 -6.65 14.62
C GLU A 188 -31.10 -5.48 14.17
N TRP A 189 -31.72 -4.35 13.86
CA TRP A 189 -31.01 -3.17 13.36
C TRP A 189 -30.17 -2.49 14.43
N PHE A 190 -30.63 -2.45 15.68
CA PHE A 190 -30.01 -1.70 16.76
C PHE A 190 -29.76 -2.60 17.97
N LYS A 191 -28.66 -2.38 18.69
CA LYS A 191 -28.41 -3.08 19.96
C LYS A 191 -29.48 -2.70 20.98
N ARG A 192 -30.09 -3.71 21.61
CA ARG A 192 -31.12 -3.53 22.63
C ARG A 192 -30.46 -3.11 23.96
N LYS A 193 -30.45 -1.81 24.27
CA LYS A 193 -29.83 -1.30 25.52
C LYS A 193 -30.82 -1.23 26.71
N ARG A 194 -32.11 -0.92 26.47
CA ARG A 194 -33.23 -0.91 27.46
C ARG A 194 -34.59 -1.08 26.73
N PRO A 195 -35.69 -1.49 27.40
CA PRO A 195 -36.99 -1.73 26.76
C PRO A 195 -37.62 -0.54 26.02
N TYR A 196 -37.15 0.69 26.24
CA TYR A 196 -37.71 1.91 25.63
C TYR A 196 -36.69 2.79 24.89
N TYR A 197 -35.43 2.35 24.76
CA TYR A 197 -34.38 3.14 24.11
C TYR A 197 -33.54 2.27 23.17
N HIS A 198 -33.68 2.52 21.86
CA HIS A 198 -32.77 2.00 20.85
C HIS A 198 -31.53 2.89 20.75
N SER A 199 -30.35 2.29 20.66
CA SER A 199 -29.12 3.01 20.31
C SER A 199 -29.29 3.62 18.91
N PRO A 200 -28.81 4.85 18.64
CA PRO A 200 -28.77 5.39 17.28
C PRO A 200 -27.77 4.65 16.37
N GLU A 201 -26.92 3.81 16.97
CA GLU A 201 -25.90 3.01 16.30
C GLU A 201 -26.46 1.66 15.84
N LEU A 202 -26.23 1.33 14.57
CA LEU A 202 -26.58 0.03 14.01
C LEU A 202 -25.79 -1.10 14.71
N ASN A 203 -26.42 -2.27 14.81
CA ASN A 203 -25.75 -3.48 15.25
C ASN A 203 -24.64 -3.88 14.24
N ASP A 204 -23.55 -4.45 14.75
CA ASP A 204 -22.39 -4.82 13.93
C ASP A 204 -22.80 -5.89 12.89
N GLU A 205 -23.60 -6.89 13.29
CA GLU A 205 -24.17 -7.87 12.34
C GLU A 205 -24.99 -7.17 11.25
N LYS A 206 -25.74 -6.12 11.60
CA LYS A 206 -26.54 -5.39 10.61
C LYS A 206 -25.62 -4.69 9.61
N VAL A 207 -24.61 -3.96 10.08
CA VAL A 207 -23.62 -3.30 9.21
C VAL A 207 -22.92 -4.30 8.30
N MET A 208 -22.56 -5.46 8.84
CA MET A 208 -21.85 -6.53 8.14
C MET A 208 -22.61 -7.05 6.92
N PHE A 209 -23.83 -7.56 7.12
CA PHE A 209 -24.59 -8.18 6.02
C PHE A 209 -25.13 -7.15 5.03
N THR A 210 -25.53 -5.98 5.51
CA THR A 210 -25.96 -4.89 4.64
C THR A 210 -24.82 -4.38 3.75
N THR A 211 -23.59 -4.32 4.27
CA THR A 211 -22.41 -4.01 3.46
C THR A 211 -22.14 -5.09 2.43
N ALA A 212 -22.21 -6.36 2.83
CA ALA A 212 -22.02 -7.50 1.94
C ALA A 212 -23.02 -7.46 0.78
N ASP A 213 -24.29 -7.15 1.03
CA ASP A 213 -25.32 -7.09 0.00
C ASP A 213 -25.04 -5.99 -1.03
N ALA A 214 -24.73 -4.78 -0.56
CA ALA A 214 -24.40 -3.67 -1.44
C ALA A 214 -23.14 -3.96 -2.27
N TYR A 215 -22.14 -4.60 -1.65
CA TYR A 215 -20.91 -5.00 -2.31
C TYR A 215 -21.13 -6.09 -3.36
N LEU A 216 -21.92 -7.12 -3.06
CA LEU A 216 -22.30 -8.16 -4.02
C LEU A 216 -23.05 -7.54 -5.21
N CYS A 217 -24.00 -6.64 -4.97
CA CYS A 217 -24.68 -5.91 -6.04
C CYS A 217 -23.69 -5.17 -6.96
N TYR A 218 -22.72 -4.46 -6.37
CA TYR A 218 -21.67 -3.76 -7.12
C TYR A 218 -20.80 -4.73 -7.93
N ARG A 219 -20.31 -5.81 -7.30
CA ARG A 219 -19.40 -6.79 -7.93
C ARG A 219 -20.06 -7.54 -9.08
N ILE A 220 -21.27 -8.07 -8.84
CA ILE A 220 -22.06 -8.76 -9.86
C ILE A 220 -22.35 -7.81 -11.01
N GLY A 221 -22.85 -6.61 -10.70
CA GLY A 221 -23.19 -5.61 -11.70
C GLY A 221 -21.99 -5.18 -12.53
N SER A 222 -20.84 -4.90 -11.92
CA SER A 222 -19.61 -4.54 -12.62
C SER A 222 -19.16 -5.65 -13.57
N GLN A 223 -19.13 -6.91 -13.11
CA GLN A 223 -18.68 -8.03 -13.92
C GLN A 223 -19.62 -8.30 -15.10
N LEU A 224 -20.94 -8.23 -14.89
CA LEU A 224 -21.91 -8.40 -15.98
C LEU A 224 -21.87 -7.22 -16.96
N PHE A 225 -21.66 -6.01 -16.46
CA PHE A 225 -21.51 -4.83 -17.31
C PHE A 225 -20.27 -4.95 -18.20
N ASP A 226 -19.16 -5.47 -17.66
CA ASP A 226 -17.96 -5.81 -18.42
C ASP A 226 -18.19 -6.96 -19.41
N MET A 227 -19.01 -7.97 -19.10
CA MET A 227 -19.36 -9.02 -20.06
C MET A 227 -20.15 -8.49 -21.26
N ILE A 228 -21.08 -7.56 -21.02
CA ILE A 228 -21.95 -6.99 -22.06
C ILE A 228 -21.19 -5.94 -22.90
N HIS A 229 -20.49 -5.03 -22.23
CA HIS A 229 -19.86 -3.88 -22.88
C HIS A 229 -18.36 -4.07 -23.12
N GLY A 230 -17.72 -5.08 -22.53
CA GLY A 230 -16.29 -5.38 -22.68
C GLY A 230 -15.86 -5.79 -24.08
N LYS A 231 -16.77 -6.35 -24.90
CA LYS A 231 -16.53 -6.56 -26.34
C LYS A 231 -16.47 -5.25 -27.12
N ALA A 232 -17.24 -4.24 -26.71
CA ALA A 232 -17.19 -2.90 -27.30
C ALA A 232 -16.04 -2.06 -26.70
N SER A 233 -15.76 -2.20 -25.42
CA SER A 233 -14.64 -1.55 -24.71
C SER A 233 -13.28 -2.05 -25.18
N SER A 234 -13.12 -3.35 -25.45
CA SER A 234 -11.89 -3.89 -26.07
C SER A 234 -11.72 -3.42 -27.52
N ALA A 235 -12.81 -3.28 -28.29
CA ALA A 235 -12.78 -2.72 -29.64
C ALA A 235 -12.52 -1.20 -29.65
N ILE A 236 -13.08 -0.44 -28.71
CA ILE A 236 -12.86 1.01 -28.55
C ILE A 236 -11.48 1.28 -27.94
N ALA A 237 -11.01 0.47 -27.00
CA ALA A 237 -9.65 0.55 -26.46
C ALA A 237 -8.62 0.12 -27.53
N ALA A 238 -8.93 -0.88 -28.36
CA ALA A 238 -8.11 -1.24 -29.52
C ALA A 238 -8.13 -0.13 -30.58
N ALA A 239 -9.29 0.45 -30.89
CA ALA A 239 -9.41 1.58 -31.83
C ALA A 239 -8.75 2.85 -31.29
N ALA A 240 -8.83 3.11 -29.98
CA ALA A 240 -8.14 4.22 -29.31
C ALA A 240 -6.63 3.96 -29.22
N ALA A 241 -6.18 2.72 -29.04
CA ALA A 241 -4.78 2.31 -29.11
C ALA A 241 -4.25 2.40 -30.55
N VAL A 242 -5.06 2.05 -31.56
CA VAL A 242 -4.74 2.20 -32.99
C VAL A 242 -4.75 3.68 -33.39
N ALA A 243 -5.67 4.49 -32.89
CA ALA A 243 -5.71 5.94 -33.10
C ALA A 243 -4.58 6.67 -32.35
N ALA A 244 -4.20 6.20 -31.16
CA ALA A 244 -3.03 6.66 -30.42
C ALA A 244 -1.72 6.23 -31.10
N ALA A 245 -1.66 5.03 -31.69
CA ALA A 245 -0.56 4.56 -32.52
C ALA A 245 -0.49 5.31 -33.87
N ALA A 246 -1.63 5.70 -34.44
CA ALA A 246 -1.71 6.52 -35.64
C ALA A 246 -1.34 7.98 -35.36
N LYS A 247 -1.78 8.57 -34.23
CA LYS A 247 -1.30 9.87 -33.73
C LYS A 247 0.19 9.84 -33.38
N SER A 248 0.69 8.73 -32.82
CA SER A 248 2.11 8.47 -32.58
C SER A 248 2.90 8.36 -33.88
N ARG A 249 2.36 7.70 -34.92
CA ARG A 249 2.98 7.61 -36.27
C ARG A 249 2.94 8.93 -37.03
N LYS A 250 1.86 9.73 -36.93
CA LYS A 250 1.74 11.05 -37.56
C LYS A 250 2.64 12.08 -36.84
N ASN A 251 2.71 12.03 -35.51
CA ASN A 251 3.68 12.81 -34.72
C ASN A 251 5.13 12.32 -34.91
N LYS A 252 5.40 11.04 -35.19
CA LYS A 252 6.74 10.53 -35.59
C LYS A 252 7.17 11.00 -36.98
N LYS A 253 6.24 11.15 -37.94
CA LYS A 253 6.54 11.66 -39.28
C LYS A 253 6.76 13.18 -39.30
N MET A 254 6.10 13.96 -38.43
CA MET A 254 6.37 15.40 -38.27
C MET A 254 7.51 15.74 -37.28
N LYS A 255 7.87 14.84 -36.35
CA LYS A 255 9.04 15.00 -35.45
C LYS A 255 10.27 14.20 -35.90
N LYS A 256 10.49 14.06 -37.21
CA LYS A 256 11.83 13.72 -37.74
C LYS A 256 12.64 15.02 -37.83
N GLY A 257 12.86 15.62 -36.67
CA GLY A 257 13.57 16.88 -36.47
C GLY A 257 13.72 17.12 -34.97
N LYS A 258 14.87 16.70 -34.44
CA LYS A 258 15.42 16.96 -33.09
C LYS A 258 14.42 16.97 -31.91
N LYS A 259 14.42 15.92 -31.07
CA LYS A 259 14.49 16.03 -29.58
C LYS A 259 14.60 14.67 -28.85
N ASN A 260 15.76 14.50 -28.24
CA ASN A 260 16.14 13.88 -26.96
C ASN A 260 15.84 12.39 -26.68
N LYS A 261 16.91 11.58 -26.82
CA LYS A 261 17.06 10.19 -26.31
C LYS A 261 17.09 10.07 -24.77
N LYS A 262 16.92 11.17 -24.01
CA LYS A 262 17.28 11.27 -22.58
C LYS A 262 16.16 10.92 -21.61
N ALA A 263 14.89 11.00 -22.04
CA ALA A 263 13.76 10.63 -21.19
C ALA A 263 13.50 9.11 -21.13
N ALA A 264 14.17 8.31 -21.98
CA ALA A 264 13.90 6.89 -22.11
C ALA A 264 14.26 6.07 -20.87
N ALA A 265 15.38 6.38 -20.21
CA ALA A 265 15.82 5.68 -19.00
C ALA A 265 14.93 6.01 -17.79
N PHE A 266 14.61 7.30 -17.59
CA PHE A 266 13.70 7.74 -16.53
C PHE A 266 12.30 7.15 -16.70
N ILE A 267 11.73 7.23 -17.91
CA ILE A 267 10.41 6.65 -18.23
C ILE A 267 10.45 5.11 -18.10
N GLY A 268 11.53 4.46 -18.54
CA GLY A 268 11.72 3.03 -18.38
C GLY A 268 11.78 2.59 -16.92
N SER A 269 12.49 3.34 -16.06
CA SER A 269 12.56 3.06 -14.62
C SER A 269 11.18 3.20 -13.94
N LEU A 270 10.42 4.24 -14.29
CA LEU A 270 9.05 4.44 -13.80
C LEU A 270 8.11 3.31 -14.24
N TRP A 271 8.26 2.82 -15.47
CA TRP A 271 7.46 1.69 -15.96
C TRP A 271 7.78 0.38 -15.24
N VAL A 272 9.06 0.12 -14.94
CA VAL A 272 9.48 -1.06 -14.16
C VAL A 272 8.91 -1.02 -12.74
N LEU A 273 9.01 0.13 -12.07
CA LEU A 273 8.43 0.32 -10.74
C LEU A 273 6.92 0.12 -10.76
N TRP A 274 6.23 0.77 -11.69
CA TRP A 274 4.79 0.62 -11.84
C TRP A 274 4.38 -0.84 -12.04
N LYS A 275 5.06 -1.59 -12.92
CA LYS A 275 4.74 -3.00 -13.18
C LYS A 275 5.04 -3.91 -11.99
N LYS A 276 6.17 -3.72 -11.29
CA LYS A 276 6.63 -4.61 -10.22
C LYS A 276 6.00 -4.30 -8.86
N GLU A 277 5.74 -3.04 -8.54
CA GLU A 277 5.03 -2.67 -7.31
C GLU A 277 3.51 -2.89 -7.45
N ALA A 278 2.94 -2.74 -8.64
CA ALA A 278 1.56 -3.19 -8.89
C ALA A 278 1.43 -4.72 -8.81
N ALA A 279 2.41 -5.48 -9.32
CA ALA A 279 2.44 -6.93 -9.18
C ALA A 279 2.64 -7.37 -7.72
N SER A 280 3.49 -6.68 -6.95
CA SER A 280 3.65 -6.94 -5.51
C SER A 280 2.35 -6.74 -4.73
N ARG A 281 1.51 -5.77 -5.10
CA ARG A 281 0.17 -5.59 -4.51
C ARG A 281 -0.78 -6.74 -4.87
N CYS A 282 -0.66 -7.32 -6.06
CA CYS A 282 -1.43 -8.51 -6.46
C CYS A 282 -0.91 -9.81 -5.83
N ASP A 283 0.41 -9.94 -5.60
CA ASP A 283 1.01 -11.07 -4.89
C ASP A 283 0.68 -11.04 -3.39
N GLU A 284 0.52 -9.84 -2.80
CA GLU A 284 0.04 -9.67 -1.43
C GLU A 284 -1.38 -10.21 -1.26
N GLU A 285 -2.23 -10.06 -2.29
CA GLU A 285 -3.60 -10.58 -2.36
C GLU A 285 -3.62 -12.11 -2.55
N SER A 286 -2.66 -12.69 -3.29
CA SER A 286 -2.57 -14.14 -3.56
C SER A 286 -1.89 -14.97 -2.45
N VAL A 287 -0.91 -14.40 -1.74
CA VAL A 287 -0.28 -15.04 -0.57
C VAL A 287 -1.26 -15.05 0.61
N TYR A 288 -2.11 -14.02 0.72
CA TYR A 288 -3.20 -13.98 1.70
C TYR A 288 -4.24 -15.07 1.45
N GLU A 289 -4.60 -15.31 0.18
CA GLU A 289 -5.43 -16.45 -0.26
C GLU A 289 -4.75 -17.82 0.02
N SER A 290 -3.44 -17.95 -0.24
CA SER A 290 -2.71 -19.20 -0.04
C SER A 290 -2.51 -19.58 1.44
N LEU A 291 -2.47 -18.59 2.33
CA LEU A 291 -2.39 -18.79 3.78
C LEU A 291 -3.73 -19.20 4.41
N LEU A 292 -4.85 -19.01 3.70
CA LEU A 292 -6.18 -19.48 4.10
C LEU A 292 -6.43 -20.96 3.77
N GLU A 293 -5.59 -21.59 2.92
CA GLU A 293 -5.69 -23.01 2.57
C GLU A 293 -4.84 -23.95 3.45
N ALA A 294 -3.97 -23.43 4.33
CA ALA A 294 -3.14 -24.26 5.20
C ALA A 294 -3.87 -24.63 6.51
N ARG A 295 -4.31 -25.89 6.61
CA ARG A 295 -4.87 -26.53 7.82
C ARG A 295 -3.78 -26.68 8.91
N PRO A 296 -4.09 -26.56 10.22
CA PRO A 296 -3.08 -26.66 11.26
C PRO A 296 -2.87 -28.13 11.63
N ASP A 297 -1.72 -28.70 11.26
CA ASP A 297 -1.20 -29.89 11.92
C ASP A 297 0.34 -29.88 11.90
N ALA A 298 0.91 -30.08 13.08
CA ALA A 298 2.32 -30.36 13.43
C ALA A 298 3.42 -29.35 13.01
N ASP A 299 3.96 -28.68 14.05
CA ASP A 299 5.33 -28.20 14.22
C ASP A 299 6.17 -27.87 12.98
N GLY A 300 6.24 -26.57 12.66
CA GLY A 300 7.20 -26.04 11.69
C GLY A 300 6.75 -24.74 11.02
N PHE A 301 6.56 -23.65 11.78
CA PHE A 301 6.18 -22.36 11.20
C PHE A 301 7.32 -21.71 10.40
N ILE A 302 7.35 -21.92 9.08
CA ILE A 302 8.02 -21.00 8.14
C ILE A 302 6.96 -20.07 7.57
N ARG A 303 6.91 -18.84 8.08
CA ARG A 303 6.01 -17.77 7.61
C ARG A 303 6.47 -17.29 6.24
N ALA A 304 5.77 -17.66 5.17
CA ALA A 304 5.95 -17.08 3.84
C ALA A 304 5.37 -15.65 3.82
N THR A 305 6.20 -14.67 4.19
CA THR A 305 5.90 -13.25 3.93
C THR A 305 6.14 -12.95 2.45
N PRO A 306 5.34 -12.10 1.79
CA PRO A 306 5.62 -11.67 0.42
C PRO A 306 7.05 -11.14 0.35
N ARG A 307 7.85 -11.61 -0.62
CA ARG A 307 9.30 -11.31 -0.80
C ARG A 307 9.69 -9.83 -0.86
N ALA A 308 8.74 -8.90 -0.76
CA ALA A 308 8.93 -7.45 -0.85
C ALA A 308 8.27 -6.63 0.28
N HIS A 309 7.50 -7.25 1.18
CA HIS A 309 6.83 -6.56 2.28
C HIS A 309 7.74 -6.51 3.52
N VAL A 310 7.93 -5.33 4.10
CA VAL A 310 8.76 -5.14 5.30
C VAL A 310 7.86 -5.19 6.51
N GLY A 311 8.07 -6.18 7.37
CA GLY A 311 7.37 -6.24 8.67
C GLY A 311 7.76 -5.04 9.53
N SER A 312 6.80 -4.45 10.24
CA SER A 312 7.04 -3.30 11.13
C SER A 312 8.18 -3.55 12.13
N ASN A 313 8.30 -4.78 12.61
CA ASN A 313 9.40 -5.22 13.48
C ASN A 313 10.77 -5.21 12.80
N GLN A 314 10.87 -5.61 11.52
CA GLN A 314 12.13 -5.69 10.77
C GLN A 314 12.82 -4.32 10.58
N LEU A 315 12.10 -3.22 10.77
CA LEU A 315 12.62 -1.86 10.64
C LEU A 315 13.54 -1.45 11.81
N TRP A 316 13.27 -2.00 13.00
CA TRP A 316 13.92 -1.60 14.25
C TRP A 316 14.51 -2.76 15.05
N THR A 317 14.31 -4.02 14.63
CA THR A 317 14.97 -5.19 15.25
C THR A 317 16.27 -5.54 14.53
N SER A 318 17.25 -6.01 15.32
CA SER A 318 18.49 -6.58 14.81
C SER A 318 18.25 -7.96 14.18
N CYS A 319 19.07 -8.36 13.20
CA CYS A 319 19.12 -9.75 12.72
C CYS A 319 19.79 -10.71 13.71
N TRP A 320 20.30 -10.19 14.83
CA TRP A 320 20.90 -10.97 15.90
C TRP A 320 19.94 -11.09 17.09
N ILE A 321 19.60 -12.31 17.47
CA ILE A 321 18.62 -12.64 18.53
C ILE A 321 19.06 -12.10 19.89
N ARG A 322 20.37 -12.10 20.16
CA ARG A 322 20.96 -11.74 21.46
C ARG A 322 21.44 -10.30 21.55
N VAL A 323 21.27 -9.51 20.49
CA VAL A 323 21.66 -8.10 20.49
C VAL A 323 20.48 -7.25 20.91
N HIS A 324 20.67 -6.50 22.01
CA HIS A 324 19.68 -5.57 22.52
C HIS A 324 19.25 -4.56 21.44
N PRO A 325 17.94 -4.27 21.25
CA PRO A 325 17.46 -3.34 20.22
C PRO A 325 18.13 -1.95 20.29
N GLY A 326 18.53 -1.53 21.49
CA GLY A 326 19.29 -0.29 21.71
C GLY A 326 20.66 -0.24 21.03
N TRP A 327 21.30 -1.38 20.70
CA TRP A 327 22.57 -1.38 19.97
C TRP A 327 22.40 -0.92 18.52
N LEU A 328 21.31 -1.31 17.87
CA LEU A 328 20.99 -0.84 16.51
C LEU A 328 20.68 0.66 16.51
N VAL A 329 20.04 1.18 17.57
CA VAL A 329 19.84 2.63 17.75
C VAL A 329 21.19 3.33 17.91
N LEU A 330 22.06 2.80 18.77
CA LEU A 330 23.36 3.38 19.06
C LEU A 330 24.25 3.42 17.81
N THR A 331 24.35 2.32 17.07
CA THR A 331 25.16 2.28 15.84
C THR A 331 24.65 3.28 14.82
N ARG A 332 23.34 3.36 14.59
CA ARG A 332 22.74 4.32 13.66
C ARG A 332 22.94 5.77 14.08
N PHE A 333 22.79 6.06 15.37
CA PHE A 333 22.99 7.40 15.92
C PHE A 333 24.45 7.83 15.82
N VAL A 334 25.40 6.94 16.16
CA VAL A 334 26.84 7.23 16.05
C VAL A 334 27.22 7.46 14.59
N SER A 335 26.75 6.62 13.65
CA SER A 335 26.98 6.84 12.22
C SER A 335 26.40 8.18 11.77
N PHE A 336 25.18 8.53 12.18
CA PHE A 336 24.57 9.83 11.87
C PHE A 336 25.40 11.00 12.41
N ALA A 337 25.83 10.94 13.68
CA ALA A 337 26.58 12.01 14.33
C ALA A 337 27.96 12.22 13.68
N VAL A 338 28.67 11.13 13.38
CA VAL A 338 29.97 11.19 12.69
C VAL A 338 29.80 11.78 11.29
N MET A 339 28.81 11.31 10.53
CA MET A 339 28.55 11.83 9.18
C MET A 339 28.11 13.30 9.21
N ALA A 340 27.26 13.70 10.15
CA ALA A 340 26.87 15.09 10.32
C ALA A 340 28.08 15.98 10.66
N GLY A 341 29.00 15.48 11.48
CA GLY A 341 30.27 16.17 11.78
C GLY A 341 31.11 16.40 10.53
N PHE A 342 31.28 15.40 9.69
CA PHE A 342 31.99 15.54 8.41
C PHE A 342 31.29 16.50 7.44
N LEU A 343 29.96 16.44 7.33
CA LEU A 343 29.22 17.37 6.47
C LEU A 343 29.35 18.82 6.95
N VAL A 344 29.28 19.06 8.25
CA VAL A 344 29.49 20.40 8.83
C VAL A 344 30.91 20.87 8.55
N TRP A 345 31.90 20.00 8.71
CA TRP A 345 33.29 20.30 8.37
C TRP A 345 33.43 20.72 6.89
N ASP A 346 32.84 19.94 5.98
CA ASP A 346 32.91 20.23 4.54
C ASP A 346 32.21 21.54 4.16
N ILE A 347 31.07 21.85 4.78
CA ILE A 347 30.37 23.13 4.58
C ILE A 347 31.20 24.30 5.12
N VAL A 348 31.88 24.14 6.26
CA VAL A 348 32.73 25.20 6.83
C VAL A 348 33.96 25.48 5.95
N GLU A 349 34.56 24.42 5.40
CA GLU A 349 35.78 24.55 4.60
C GLU A 349 35.50 24.99 3.15
N TRP A 350 34.44 24.47 2.52
CA TRP A 350 34.17 24.61 1.08
C TRP A 350 32.85 25.31 0.73
N ASP A 351 32.11 25.78 1.74
CA ASP A 351 30.77 26.39 1.60
C ASP A 351 29.73 25.43 0.96
N ALA A 352 28.50 25.90 0.77
CA ALA A 352 27.43 25.14 0.12
C ALA A 352 27.72 24.77 -1.36
N SER A 353 28.85 25.25 -1.91
CA SER A 353 29.29 24.96 -3.27
C SER A 353 29.64 23.48 -3.49
N ILE A 354 29.99 22.75 -2.43
CA ILE A 354 30.37 21.33 -2.50
C ILE A 354 29.21 20.41 -2.96
N PHE A 355 27.95 20.83 -2.75
CA PHE A 355 26.74 20.10 -3.18
C PHE A 355 26.57 20.01 -4.71
N VAL A 356 27.48 20.61 -5.49
CA VAL A 356 27.58 20.40 -6.93
C VAL A 356 28.07 18.97 -7.24
N TYR A 357 28.78 18.30 -6.35
CA TYR A 357 29.27 16.95 -6.58
C TYR A 357 28.26 15.85 -6.22
N TYR A 358 28.22 14.77 -7.02
CA TYR A 358 27.33 13.62 -6.78
C TYR A 358 27.69 12.85 -5.51
N THR A 359 28.96 12.92 -5.12
CA THR A 359 29.48 12.33 -3.88
C THR A 359 28.79 12.92 -2.66
N GLU A 360 28.60 14.24 -2.62
CA GLU A 360 27.89 14.93 -1.54
C GLU A 360 26.40 14.60 -1.51
N TRP A 361 25.77 14.47 -2.67
CA TRP A 361 24.39 13.99 -2.76
C TRP A 361 24.26 12.59 -2.12
N THR A 362 25.20 11.71 -2.41
CA THR A 362 25.22 10.35 -1.86
C THR A 362 25.51 10.37 -0.36
N PHE A 363 26.43 11.21 0.09
CA PHE A 363 26.76 11.39 1.51
C PHE A 363 25.52 11.84 2.31
N VAL A 364 24.82 12.86 1.82
CA VAL A 364 23.60 13.38 2.44
C VAL A 364 22.48 12.34 2.42
N LEU A 365 22.34 11.57 1.34
CA LEU A 365 21.35 10.50 1.26
C LEU A 365 21.60 9.41 2.31
N VAL A 366 22.86 9.02 2.53
CA VAL A 366 23.26 8.06 3.56
C VAL A 366 23.06 8.65 4.97
N MET A 367 23.35 9.94 5.16
CA MET A 367 23.06 10.63 6.42
C MET A 367 21.55 10.65 6.73
N VAL A 368 20.70 10.95 5.73
CA VAL A 368 19.23 10.93 5.87
C VAL A 368 18.74 9.53 6.20
N TYR A 369 19.34 8.49 5.59
CA TYR A 369 19.07 7.10 5.96
C TYR A 369 19.34 6.83 7.44
N PHE A 370 20.50 7.25 7.96
CA PHE A 370 20.84 7.04 9.37
C PHE A 370 19.98 7.88 10.32
N ALA A 371 19.61 9.10 9.95
CA ALA A 371 18.70 9.93 10.72
C ALA A 371 17.31 9.26 10.84
N LEU A 372 16.77 8.82 9.69
CA LEU A 372 15.48 8.13 9.64
C LEU A 372 15.52 6.79 10.39
N GLY A 373 16.59 6.02 10.17
CA GLY A 373 16.81 4.75 10.86
C GLY A 373 16.95 4.90 12.36
N THR A 374 17.60 5.97 12.84
CA THR A 374 17.72 6.27 14.27
C THR A 374 16.37 6.59 14.87
N ALA A 375 15.57 7.45 14.22
CA ALA A 375 14.23 7.81 14.71
C ALA A 375 13.30 6.59 14.77
N ILE A 376 13.29 5.75 13.73
CA ILE A 376 12.47 4.53 13.68
C ILE A 376 12.95 3.51 14.71
N SER A 377 14.26 3.29 14.84
CA SER A 377 14.81 2.38 15.84
C SER A 377 14.56 2.84 17.26
N ALA A 378 14.72 4.14 17.55
CA ALA A 378 14.49 4.71 18.88
C ALA A 378 13.01 4.61 19.28
N TYR A 379 12.10 4.84 18.33
CA TYR A 379 10.67 4.65 18.54
C TYR A 379 10.31 3.18 18.81
N GLY A 380 10.84 2.24 18.01
CA GLY A 380 10.63 0.80 18.24
C GLY A 380 11.18 0.33 19.60
N CYS A 381 12.35 0.86 19.98
CA CYS A 381 12.98 0.65 21.28
C CYS A 381 12.09 1.17 22.42
N TRP A 382 11.62 2.42 22.34
CA TRP A 382 10.72 3.05 23.31
C TRP A 382 9.45 2.21 23.54
N VAL A 383 8.78 1.83 22.46
CA VAL A 383 7.53 1.04 22.52
C VAL A 383 7.77 -0.33 23.18
N CYS A 384 8.93 -0.94 22.92
CA CYS A 384 9.32 -2.20 23.55
C CYS A 384 9.53 -2.06 25.08
N PHE A 385 10.00 -0.90 25.54
CA PHE A 385 10.22 -0.64 26.97
C PHE A 385 9.00 -0.16 27.73
N THR A 386 8.08 0.58 27.10
CA THR A 386 6.94 1.20 27.80
C THR A 386 5.72 0.30 27.96
N THR A 387 5.65 -0.84 27.26
CA THR A 387 4.45 -1.70 27.27
C THR A 387 4.56 -2.80 28.34
N PRO A 388 3.64 -2.86 29.34
CA PRO A 388 3.66 -3.89 30.38
C PRO A 388 3.27 -5.29 29.82
N LEU A 389 3.90 -6.34 30.36
CA LEU A 389 3.62 -7.74 30.03
C LEU A 389 2.28 -8.17 30.64
N PRO A 390 1.36 -8.84 29.91
CA PRO A 390 0.24 -9.54 30.52
C PRO A 390 0.75 -10.67 31.41
N GLU A 391 0.41 -10.63 32.69
CA GLU A 391 0.90 -11.55 33.73
C GLU A 391 0.52 -13.03 33.48
N ASN A 392 -0.50 -13.27 32.66
CA ASN A 392 -1.03 -14.60 32.37
C ASN A 392 -0.21 -15.41 31.34
N SER A 393 0.51 -14.76 30.40
CA SER A 393 1.32 -15.50 29.41
C SER A 393 2.64 -16.02 29.99
N LEU A 394 3.09 -15.41 31.10
CA LEU A 394 4.32 -15.80 31.80
C LEU A 394 4.15 -17.12 32.54
N ARG A 395 2.97 -17.43 33.11
CA ARG A 395 2.75 -18.70 33.83
C ARG A 395 2.85 -19.94 32.93
N ASP A 396 2.32 -19.86 31.71
CA ASP A 396 2.25 -21.02 30.80
C ASP A 396 3.61 -21.39 30.19
N GLU A 397 4.49 -20.42 29.95
CA GLU A 397 5.83 -20.67 29.40
C GLU A 397 6.86 -21.05 30.49
N PHE A 398 6.66 -20.57 31.72
CA PHE A 398 7.47 -20.94 32.89
C PHE A 398 7.33 -22.42 33.24
N VAL A 399 6.09 -22.94 33.21
CA VAL A 399 5.79 -24.36 33.47
C VAL A 399 6.43 -25.30 32.44
N LYS A 400 6.60 -24.86 31.17
CA LYS A 400 7.25 -25.67 30.13
C LYS A 400 8.77 -25.62 30.17
N THR A 401 9.37 -24.53 30.65
CA THR A 401 10.84 -24.32 30.61
C THR A 401 11.54 -24.89 31.85
N ASP A 402 10.86 -24.97 33.00
CA ASP A 402 11.46 -25.48 34.25
C ASP A 402 11.77 -27.00 34.22
N VAL A 403 11.40 -27.71 33.15
CA VAL A 403 11.72 -29.13 32.94
C VAL A 403 13.08 -29.32 32.24
N GLU A 404 13.63 -28.31 31.57
CA GLU A 404 14.92 -28.40 30.86
C GLU A 404 15.89 -27.29 31.31
N GLU A 405 16.84 -27.69 32.17
CA GLU A 405 18.24 -27.24 32.20
C GLU A 405 18.72 -26.17 33.22
N GLY A 406 19.51 -26.65 34.20
CA GLY A 406 20.84 -26.14 34.60
C GLY A 406 21.02 -24.65 34.97
N ARG A 407 21.18 -24.37 36.27
CA ARG A 407 21.49 -23.04 36.83
C ARG A 407 22.97 -22.64 36.58
N ILE A 408 23.18 -21.50 35.92
CA ILE A 408 24.13 -20.38 36.25
C ILE A 408 24.39 -19.45 35.03
N ALA A 409 24.08 -19.84 33.79
CA ALA A 409 24.23 -18.98 32.59
C ALA A 409 23.00 -18.11 32.25
N ASN A 410 22.02 -18.03 33.15
CA ASN A 410 20.62 -17.84 32.74
C ASN A 410 20.10 -16.40 32.81
N SER A 411 20.80 -15.41 33.39
CA SER A 411 20.23 -14.06 33.52
C SER A 411 20.14 -13.29 32.19
N VAL A 412 21.21 -13.31 31.38
CA VAL A 412 21.25 -12.65 30.06
C VAL A 412 20.36 -13.39 29.07
N THR A 413 20.38 -14.72 29.10
CA THR A 413 19.54 -15.57 28.26
C THR A 413 18.06 -15.41 28.59
N TYR A 414 17.71 -15.31 29.89
CA TYR A 414 16.35 -15.04 30.35
C TYR A 414 15.88 -13.63 29.96
N GLN A 415 16.72 -12.61 30.09
CA GLN A 415 16.39 -11.24 29.68
C GLN A 415 16.22 -11.13 28.15
N ALA A 416 17.08 -11.76 27.35
CA ALA A 416 16.95 -11.80 25.89
C ALA A 416 15.71 -12.60 25.44
N LYS A 417 15.41 -13.73 26.10
CA LYS A 417 14.21 -14.54 25.84
C LYS A 417 12.93 -13.77 26.19
N ASN A 418 12.93 -13.01 27.29
CA ASN A 418 11.81 -12.14 27.69
C ASN A 418 11.60 -10.96 26.72
N VAL A 419 12.68 -10.35 26.21
CA VAL A 419 12.59 -9.31 25.18
C VAL A 419 12.08 -9.88 23.86
N TRP A 420 12.55 -11.07 23.47
CA TRP A 420 12.08 -11.76 22.25
C TRP A 420 10.61 -12.22 22.36
N CYS A 421 10.19 -12.75 23.51
CA CYS A 421 8.79 -13.08 23.79
C CYS A 421 7.90 -11.83 23.81
N LYS A 422 8.37 -10.71 24.38
CA LYS A 422 7.69 -9.41 24.26
C LYS A 422 7.54 -8.97 22.80
N ILE A 423 8.60 -9.05 21.98
CA ILE A 423 8.55 -8.70 20.55
C ILE A 423 7.57 -9.62 19.78
N LYS A 424 7.57 -10.93 20.08
CA LYS A 424 6.71 -11.93 19.44
C LYS A 424 5.23 -11.75 19.81
N LEU A 425 4.94 -11.52 21.10
CA LEU A 425 3.60 -11.27 21.64
C LEU A 425 3.05 -9.92 21.18
N GLN A 426 3.90 -8.89 21.12
CA GLN A 426 3.54 -7.56 20.64
C GLN A 426 3.26 -7.55 19.13
N SER A 427 3.82 -8.48 18.35
CA SER A 427 3.44 -8.69 16.93
C SER A 427 1.96 -9.07 16.75
N HIS A 428 1.30 -9.53 17.82
CA HIS A 428 -0.10 -9.90 17.80
C HIS A 428 -1.04 -8.78 18.27
N TYR A 429 -0.58 -7.83 19.09
CA TYR A 429 -1.43 -6.81 19.72
C TYR A 429 -1.19 -5.37 19.21
N ALA A 430 0.00 -5.05 18.71
CA ALA A 430 0.34 -3.69 18.24
C ALA A 430 0.27 -3.53 16.70
N GLN A 431 -0.26 -4.53 15.99
CA GLN A 431 -0.07 -4.67 14.54
C GLN A 431 -0.93 -3.71 13.70
N GLU A 432 -2.11 -3.31 14.19
CA GLU A 432 -3.10 -2.59 13.37
C GLU A 432 -2.85 -1.08 13.26
N GLU A 433 -2.35 -0.42 14.31
CA GLU A 433 -2.03 1.02 14.28
C GLU A 433 -0.63 1.28 13.68
N PHE A 434 0.31 0.36 13.90
CA PHE A 434 1.67 0.44 13.35
C PHE A 434 1.72 0.14 11.85
N GLN A 435 0.99 -0.86 11.32
CA GLN A 435 1.10 -1.22 9.89
C GLN A 435 0.77 -0.06 8.94
N ARG A 436 -0.13 0.85 9.32
CA ARG A 436 -0.56 1.96 8.45
C ARG A 436 0.45 3.10 8.40
N ARG A 437 1.08 3.44 9.52
CA ARG A 437 2.09 4.52 9.64
C ARG A 437 3.50 4.01 9.37
N ALA A 438 3.84 2.82 9.88
CA ALA A 438 5.10 2.12 9.59
C ALA A 438 5.16 1.58 8.15
N GLY A 439 4.02 1.38 7.47
CA GLY A 439 4.02 1.08 6.03
C GLY A 439 4.70 2.18 5.22
N PHE A 440 4.26 3.44 5.36
CA PHE A 440 4.89 4.58 4.67
C PHE A 440 6.36 4.75 5.05
N TRP A 441 6.66 4.80 6.35
CA TRP A 441 8.03 4.99 6.84
C TRP A 441 8.95 3.82 6.52
N GLY A 442 8.42 2.59 6.49
CA GLY A 442 9.13 1.39 6.11
C GLY A 442 9.47 1.33 4.63
N TYR A 443 8.51 1.67 3.76
CA TYR A 443 8.77 1.84 2.34
C TYR A 443 9.80 2.94 2.09
N LEU A 444 9.67 4.09 2.76
CA LEU A 444 10.59 5.20 2.63
C LEU A 444 12.02 4.80 3.05
N MET A 445 12.18 4.21 4.23
CA MET A 445 13.46 3.72 4.74
C MET A 445 14.09 2.71 3.77
N GLN A 446 13.29 1.83 3.19
CA GLN A 446 13.79 0.79 2.28
C GLN A 446 14.17 1.36 0.90
N ILE A 447 13.43 2.34 0.38
CA ILE A 447 13.77 3.04 -0.86
C ILE A 447 15.10 3.78 -0.69
N ILE A 448 15.28 4.49 0.42
CA ILE A 448 16.52 5.21 0.72
C ILE A 448 17.67 4.21 0.88
N TYR A 449 17.50 3.15 1.69
CA TYR A 449 18.50 2.10 1.87
C TYR A 449 19.00 1.48 0.55
N GLN A 450 18.08 1.16 -0.36
CA GLN A 450 18.41 0.54 -1.65
C GLN A 450 19.08 1.51 -2.61
N THR A 451 18.65 2.77 -2.57
CA THR A 451 19.30 3.85 -3.32
C THR A 451 20.73 4.06 -2.82
N CYS A 452 20.93 4.11 -1.48
CA CYS A 452 22.23 4.20 -0.84
C CYS A 452 23.15 3.03 -1.23
N GLY A 453 22.66 1.79 -1.18
CA GLY A 453 23.49 0.61 -1.48
C GLY A 453 24.11 0.64 -2.88
N GLY A 454 23.33 1.04 -3.88
CA GLY A 454 23.85 1.24 -5.25
C GLY A 454 24.76 2.47 -5.37
N ALA A 455 24.36 3.59 -4.78
CA ALA A 455 25.07 4.86 -4.89
C ALA A 455 26.45 4.83 -4.23
N VAL A 456 26.57 4.21 -3.06
CA VAL A 456 27.84 4.13 -2.32
C VAL A 456 28.88 3.26 -3.05
N ILE A 457 28.47 2.14 -3.63
CA ILE A 457 29.37 1.32 -4.46
C ILE A 457 29.77 2.08 -5.74
N LEU A 458 28.84 2.84 -6.34
CA LEU A 458 29.15 3.65 -7.51
C LEU A 458 30.16 4.76 -7.17
N THR A 459 29.95 5.51 -6.09
CA THR A 459 30.86 6.58 -5.68
C THR A 459 32.25 6.05 -5.35
N ASP A 460 32.34 4.92 -4.65
CA ASP A 460 33.64 4.33 -4.30
C ASP A 460 34.37 3.79 -5.53
N ILE A 461 33.68 3.11 -6.45
CA ILE A 461 34.27 2.63 -7.71
C ILE A 461 34.76 3.80 -8.56
N VAL A 462 33.92 4.83 -8.75
CA VAL A 462 34.30 5.99 -9.57
C VAL A 462 35.44 6.75 -8.91
N PHE A 463 35.42 6.90 -7.58
CA PHE A 463 36.49 7.58 -6.86
C PHE A 463 37.82 6.83 -7.00
N TRP A 464 37.87 5.56 -6.59
CA TRP A 464 39.12 4.80 -6.53
C TRP A 464 39.65 4.35 -7.89
N LEU A 465 38.77 4.04 -8.86
CA LEU A 465 39.19 3.51 -10.16
C LEU A 465 39.25 4.57 -11.27
N VAL A 466 38.58 5.72 -11.11
CA VAL A 466 38.54 6.78 -12.13
C VAL A 466 39.15 8.08 -11.63
N ILE A 467 38.71 8.58 -10.48
CA ILE A 467 39.16 9.90 -9.99
C ILE A 467 40.60 9.84 -9.51
N VAL A 468 40.94 8.90 -8.62
CA VAL A 468 42.30 8.77 -8.07
C VAL A 468 43.35 8.49 -9.16
N PRO A 469 43.16 7.55 -10.10
CA PRO A 469 44.22 7.22 -11.06
C PRO A 469 44.35 8.21 -12.23
N PHE A 470 43.28 8.92 -12.61
CA PHE A 470 43.24 9.71 -13.85
C PHE A 470 42.94 11.20 -13.65
N LEU A 471 42.35 11.61 -12.53
CA LEU A 471 41.90 12.99 -12.26
C LEU A 471 42.59 13.62 -11.04
N SER A 472 43.50 12.92 -10.37
CA SER A 472 44.31 13.40 -9.22
C SER A 472 45.39 14.42 -9.60
N ASN A 473 45.13 15.30 -10.56
CA ASN A 473 46.02 16.41 -10.88
C ASN A 473 45.78 17.59 -9.93
N SER A 474 46.83 18.38 -9.69
CA SER A 474 47.01 19.48 -8.72
C SER A 474 45.92 20.57 -8.63
N HIS A 475 44.84 20.51 -9.41
CA HIS A 475 43.68 21.41 -9.33
C HIS A 475 42.55 20.89 -8.44
N LEU A 476 42.46 19.57 -8.22
CA LEU A 476 41.58 18.96 -7.23
C LEU A 476 42.47 18.65 -6.03
N GLY A 477 42.49 19.53 -5.04
CA GLY A 477 43.17 19.31 -3.76
C GLY A 477 42.52 18.14 -3.01
N LEU A 478 42.69 16.92 -3.53
CA LEU A 478 42.20 15.67 -2.97
C LEU A 478 42.94 15.43 -1.65
N ASN A 479 42.44 16.05 -0.58
CA ASN A 479 42.84 15.69 0.75
C ASN A 479 42.50 14.21 0.95
N MET A 480 43.44 13.44 1.53
CA MET A 480 43.25 12.03 1.88
C MET A 480 41.94 11.82 2.66
N LEU A 481 41.51 12.84 3.41
CA LEU A 481 40.24 12.94 4.14
C LEU A 481 38.98 12.88 3.25
N MET A 482 39.00 13.51 2.07
CA MET A 482 37.89 13.47 1.10
C MET A 482 37.72 12.04 0.54
N GLY A 483 38.82 11.32 0.33
CA GLY A 483 38.77 9.89 0.00
C GLY A 483 38.27 9.01 1.15
N CYS A 484 38.60 9.37 2.40
CA CYS A 484 38.07 8.68 3.57
C CYS A 484 36.54 8.81 3.68
N MET A 485 35.94 9.96 3.33
CA MET A 485 34.49 10.18 3.43
C MET A 485 33.67 9.23 2.54
N HIS A 486 34.16 8.85 1.36
CA HIS A 486 33.49 7.88 0.49
C HIS A 486 33.48 6.47 1.09
N THR A 487 34.66 6.01 1.53
CA THR A 487 34.79 4.70 2.18
C THR A 487 34.06 4.65 3.53
N VAL A 488 33.96 5.76 4.26
CA VAL A 488 33.18 5.86 5.51
C VAL A 488 31.68 5.59 5.25
N ASN A 489 31.12 6.10 4.16
CA ASN A 489 29.73 5.79 3.77
C ASN A 489 29.53 4.28 3.55
N ALA A 490 30.47 3.65 2.84
CA ALA A 490 30.45 2.21 2.59
C ALA A 490 30.57 1.41 3.89
N VAL A 491 31.52 1.76 4.75
CA VAL A 491 31.75 1.10 6.02
C VAL A 491 30.52 1.20 6.92
N PHE A 492 29.97 2.40 7.14
CA PHE A 492 28.81 2.56 8.01
C PHE A 492 27.58 1.83 7.46
N LEU A 493 27.33 1.91 6.16
CA LEU A 493 26.18 1.24 5.56
C LEU A 493 26.33 -0.29 5.59
N ILE A 494 27.53 -0.83 5.37
CA ILE A 494 27.82 -2.27 5.51
C ILE A 494 27.66 -2.70 6.97
N VAL A 495 28.16 -1.93 7.94
CA VAL A 495 27.97 -2.23 9.38
C VAL A 495 26.49 -2.25 9.72
N ASP A 496 25.68 -1.27 9.31
CA ASP A 496 24.23 -1.31 9.53
C ASP A 496 23.59 -2.52 8.84
N THR A 497 24.04 -2.85 7.63
CA THR A 497 23.58 -4.05 6.89
C THR A 497 23.85 -5.33 7.66
N LEU A 498 24.96 -5.43 8.39
CA LEU A 498 25.26 -6.60 9.23
C LEU A 498 24.36 -6.70 10.46
N PHE A 499 23.77 -5.59 10.92
CA PHE A 499 22.87 -5.57 12.08
C PHE A 499 21.38 -5.57 11.70
N ASN A 500 20.98 -4.96 10.59
CA ASN A 500 19.57 -4.80 10.22
C ASN A 500 18.99 -6.07 9.57
N SER A 501 17.67 -6.16 9.41
CA SER A 501 16.99 -7.27 8.73
C SER A 501 16.28 -6.84 7.43
N LEU A 502 16.73 -5.75 6.80
CA LEU A 502 16.03 -5.15 5.66
C LEU A 502 16.23 -5.95 4.37
N PRO A 503 15.15 -6.23 3.60
CA PRO A 503 15.28 -6.95 2.33
C PRO A 503 15.82 -6.06 1.21
N PHE A 504 16.62 -6.65 0.31
CA PHE A 504 17.28 -5.99 -0.82
C PHE A 504 16.90 -6.62 -2.18
N PRO A 505 15.65 -6.49 -2.64
CA PRO A 505 15.20 -6.96 -3.95
C PRO A 505 15.87 -6.25 -5.14
N TRP A 506 16.04 -7.00 -6.24
CA TRP A 506 16.69 -6.51 -7.47
C TRP A 506 15.90 -5.46 -8.24
N PHE A 507 14.56 -5.55 -8.26
CA PHE A 507 13.74 -4.64 -9.08
C PHE A 507 13.83 -3.17 -8.63
N ARG A 508 14.33 -2.93 -7.41
CA ARG A 508 14.46 -1.59 -6.81
C ARG A 508 15.73 -0.84 -7.18
N LEU A 509 16.57 -1.45 -8.04
CA LEU A 509 17.57 -0.76 -8.86
C LEU A 509 17.00 0.49 -9.56
N ALA A 510 15.72 0.49 -9.90
CA ALA A 510 15.06 1.63 -10.54
C ALA A 510 15.15 2.92 -9.70
N TYR A 511 15.09 2.85 -8.37
CA TYR A 511 15.23 4.02 -7.49
C TYR A 511 16.65 4.61 -7.54
N PHE A 512 17.66 3.74 -7.57
CA PHE A 512 19.04 4.16 -7.77
C PHE A 512 19.25 4.85 -9.13
N VAL A 513 18.67 4.32 -10.21
CA VAL A 513 18.71 4.97 -11.53
C VAL A 513 17.99 6.32 -11.52
N GLN A 514 16.87 6.44 -10.80
CA GLN A 514 16.15 7.71 -10.66
C GLN A 514 16.95 8.75 -9.90
N TRP A 515 17.66 8.35 -8.84
CA TRP A 515 18.55 9.24 -8.07
C TRP A 515 19.64 9.87 -8.95
N SER A 516 20.30 9.06 -9.77
CA SER A 516 21.32 9.55 -10.71
C SER A 516 20.74 10.42 -11.82
N CYS A 517 19.52 10.11 -12.27
CA CYS A 517 18.78 10.95 -13.21
C CYS A 517 18.42 12.32 -12.59
N LEU A 518 18.02 12.34 -11.31
CA LEU A 518 17.70 13.56 -10.57
C LEU A 518 18.94 14.46 -10.47
N TYR A 519 20.10 13.89 -10.13
CA TYR A 519 21.36 14.62 -10.13
C TYR A 519 21.71 15.18 -11.51
N ALA A 520 21.56 14.39 -12.58
CA ALA A 520 21.81 14.87 -13.94
C ALA A 520 20.90 16.05 -14.32
N ILE A 521 19.62 16.01 -13.93
CA ILE A 521 18.68 17.13 -14.14
C ILE A 521 19.12 18.35 -13.33
N PHE A 522 19.51 18.19 -12.06
CA PHE A 522 20.01 19.26 -11.22
C PHE A 522 21.23 19.96 -11.85
N GLN A 523 22.22 19.20 -12.30
CA GLN A 523 23.42 19.73 -12.99
C GLN A 523 23.06 20.56 -14.23
N TRP A 524 22.08 20.08 -14.98
CA TRP A 524 21.63 20.78 -16.17
C TRP A 524 20.87 22.07 -15.86
N VAL A 525 20.10 22.08 -14.77
CA VAL A 525 19.44 23.29 -14.29
C VAL A 525 20.49 24.32 -13.86
N LEU A 526 21.52 23.91 -13.11
CA LEU A 526 22.63 24.80 -12.74
C LEU A 526 23.34 25.39 -13.96
N HIS A 527 23.62 24.57 -14.97
CA HIS A 527 24.26 25.02 -16.21
C HIS A 527 23.36 26.00 -16.99
N ALA A 528 22.05 25.74 -17.03
CA ALA A 528 21.08 26.66 -17.62
C ALA A 528 20.96 28.00 -16.85
N CYS A 529 21.22 27.98 -15.54
CA CYS A 529 21.27 29.17 -14.69
C CYS A 529 22.60 29.93 -14.73
N GLY A 530 23.54 29.54 -15.60
CA GLY A 530 24.79 30.28 -15.85
C GLY A 530 26.06 29.67 -15.25
N PHE A 531 25.99 28.45 -14.70
CA PHE A 531 27.19 27.74 -14.23
C PHE A 531 28.00 27.22 -15.42
N THR A 532 29.21 27.75 -15.65
CA THR A 532 29.92 27.60 -16.94
C THR A 532 30.71 26.31 -17.11
N TRP A 533 30.97 25.56 -16.03
CA TRP A 533 31.79 24.35 -16.06
C TRP A 533 31.03 23.12 -15.56
N TRP A 534 31.46 21.93 -15.97
CA TRP A 534 30.84 20.67 -15.55
C TRP A 534 31.68 19.99 -14.45
N PRO A 535 31.08 19.54 -13.34
CA PRO A 535 31.83 18.82 -12.30
C PRO A 535 32.41 17.50 -12.76
N TYR A 536 31.78 16.89 -13.77
CA TYR A 536 32.22 15.64 -14.36
C TYR A 536 32.30 15.74 -15.89
N PRO A 537 33.39 15.27 -16.51
CA PRO A 537 33.58 15.35 -17.96
C PRO A 537 32.46 14.66 -18.77
N PHE A 538 31.86 13.60 -18.23
CA PHE A 538 30.79 12.85 -18.89
C PHE A 538 29.44 13.60 -18.97
N LEU A 539 29.28 14.72 -18.25
CA LEU A 539 28.08 15.56 -18.34
C LEU A 539 28.14 16.51 -19.55
N GLU A 540 29.32 16.70 -20.14
CA GLU A 540 29.51 17.60 -21.27
C GLU A 540 28.89 17.02 -22.55
N LEU A 541 27.99 17.78 -23.16
CA LEU A 541 27.25 17.37 -24.35
C LEU A 541 27.93 17.71 -25.67
N ASN A 542 28.97 18.54 -25.61
CA ASN A 542 29.69 19.03 -26.79
C ASN A 542 30.63 17.98 -27.37
N THR A 543 30.88 16.89 -26.63
CA THR A 543 31.70 15.78 -27.10
C THR A 543 30.88 14.79 -27.93
N PRO A 544 31.42 14.27 -29.06
CA PRO A 544 30.74 13.26 -29.87
C PRO A 544 30.51 11.94 -29.11
N TRP A 545 31.30 11.70 -28.06
CA TRP A 545 31.23 10.52 -27.18
C TRP A 545 30.15 10.64 -26.08
N ALA A 546 29.49 11.79 -25.91
CA ALA A 546 28.50 12.00 -24.86
C ALA A 546 27.42 10.89 -24.79
N PRO A 547 26.80 10.43 -25.90
CA PRO A 547 25.81 9.35 -25.84
C PRO A 547 26.36 8.04 -25.27
N LEU A 548 27.63 7.73 -25.56
CA LEU A 548 28.31 6.53 -25.08
C LEU A 548 28.60 6.63 -23.58
N TRP A 549 29.01 7.81 -23.11
CA TRP A 549 29.16 8.08 -21.68
C TRP A 549 27.86 7.89 -20.89
N TYR A 550 26.74 8.48 -21.35
CA TYR A 550 25.44 8.28 -20.68
C TYR A 550 24.97 6.83 -20.71
N PHE A 551 25.22 6.12 -21.81
CA PHE A 551 24.91 4.69 -21.90
C PHE A 551 25.76 3.86 -20.94
N SER A 552 27.07 4.11 -20.91
CA SER A 552 28.01 3.45 -20.00
C SER A 552 27.62 3.70 -18.54
N MET A 553 27.32 4.96 -18.17
CA MET A 553 26.84 5.29 -16.84
C MET A 553 25.55 4.54 -16.50
N ALA A 554 24.58 4.44 -17.41
CA ALA A 554 23.36 3.66 -17.17
C ALA A 554 23.65 2.17 -16.95
N VAL A 555 24.62 1.60 -17.67
CA VAL A 555 25.03 0.20 -17.52
C VAL A 555 25.74 -0.04 -16.19
N VAL A 556 26.61 0.88 -15.74
CA VAL A 556 27.38 0.77 -14.48
C VAL A 556 26.48 0.69 -13.25
N HIS A 557 25.25 1.20 -13.29
CA HIS A 557 24.31 1.05 -12.17
C HIS A 557 23.99 -0.42 -11.86
N ILE A 558 23.98 -1.28 -12.87
CA ILE A 558 23.65 -2.71 -12.74
C ILE A 558 24.71 -3.44 -11.89
N PRO A 559 26.02 -3.43 -12.23
CA PRO A 559 27.04 -4.06 -11.41
C PRO A 559 27.18 -3.40 -10.04
N CYS A 560 27.06 -2.06 -9.90
CA CYS A 560 27.15 -1.40 -8.59
C CYS A 560 26.06 -1.89 -7.62
N TYR A 561 24.80 -1.87 -8.06
CA TYR A 561 23.69 -2.39 -7.26
C TYR A 561 23.81 -3.90 -7.04
N GLY A 562 24.29 -4.63 -8.04
CA GLY A 562 24.51 -6.06 -7.98
C GLY A 562 25.54 -6.48 -6.94
N THR A 563 26.67 -5.77 -6.87
CA THR A 563 27.70 -5.99 -5.85
C THR A 563 27.13 -5.82 -4.44
N TYR A 564 26.36 -4.75 -4.21
CA TYR A 564 25.71 -4.56 -2.90
C TYR A 564 24.69 -5.66 -2.59
N ALA A 565 23.88 -6.04 -3.58
CA ALA A 565 22.93 -7.14 -3.44
C ALA A 565 23.64 -8.48 -3.12
N LEU A 566 24.83 -8.72 -3.68
CA LEU A 566 25.66 -9.88 -3.36
C LEU A 566 26.17 -9.85 -1.92
N ILE A 567 26.56 -8.68 -1.38
CA ILE A 567 26.95 -8.53 0.04
C ILE A 567 25.79 -8.93 0.96
N VAL A 568 24.58 -8.43 0.70
CA VAL A 568 23.38 -8.77 1.47
C VAL A 568 23.06 -10.27 1.36
N LYS A 569 23.18 -10.84 0.15
CA LYS A 569 22.96 -12.28 -0.07
C LYS A 569 24.00 -13.14 0.63
N ALA A 570 25.26 -12.72 0.64
CA ALA A 570 26.36 -13.40 1.32
C ALA A 570 26.12 -13.42 2.83
N LYS A 571 25.78 -12.27 3.43
CA LYS A 571 25.35 -12.16 4.83
C LYS A 571 24.27 -13.19 5.17
N ASN A 572 23.19 -13.22 4.39
CA ASN A 572 22.03 -14.10 4.64
C ASN A 572 22.28 -15.59 4.34
N SER A 573 23.40 -15.92 3.70
CA SER A 573 23.80 -17.30 3.43
C SER A 573 24.88 -17.82 4.39
N ILE A 574 25.78 -16.94 4.85
CA ILE A 574 26.97 -17.30 5.62
C ILE A 574 26.69 -17.20 7.12
N LEU A 575 26.12 -16.09 7.60
CA LEU A 575 25.92 -15.85 9.04
C LEU A 575 24.97 -16.85 9.72
N PRO A 576 23.85 -17.30 9.10
CA PRO A 576 23.03 -18.35 9.70
C PRO A 576 23.77 -19.70 9.85
N ARG A 577 24.76 -19.98 9.00
CA ARG A 577 25.56 -21.21 9.08
C ARG A 577 26.64 -21.13 10.16
N LEU A 578 27.20 -19.95 10.39
CA LEU A 578 28.21 -19.71 11.41
C LEU A 578 27.60 -19.54 12.82
N PHE A 579 26.41 -18.94 12.92
CA PHE A 579 25.76 -18.60 14.18
C PHE A 579 24.27 -19.04 14.20
N PRO A 580 23.99 -20.36 14.20
CA PRO A 580 22.64 -20.89 14.02
C PRO A 580 21.66 -20.54 15.15
N HIS A 581 22.16 -20.33 16.38
CA HIS A 581 21.34 -19.98 17.54
C HIS A 581 21.22 -18.48 17.80
N ASP A 582 22.03 -17.66 17.12
CA ASP A 582 22.13 -16.22 17.39
C ASP A 582 21.65 -15.35 16.21
N PHE A 583 21.46 -15.91 15.01
CA PHE A 583 21.16 -15.16 13.79
C PHE A 583 19.80 -15.51 13.17
N VAL A 584 18.97 -14.50 12.93
CA VAL A 584 17.66 -14.61 12.27
C VAL A 584 17.81 -14.41 10.77
N ARG A 585 17.34 -15.38 9.99
CA ARG A 585 17.35 -15.30 8.52
C ARG A 585 16.33 -14.25 8.04
N SER A 586 16.79 -13.20 7.36
CA SER A 586 15.90 -12.32 6.57
C SER A 586 15.59 -12.99 5.23
N TYR A 587 14.31 -13.12 4.88
CA TYR A 587 13.84 -13.72 3.62
C TYR A 587 13.77 -12.72 2.47
#